data_AF-A0A0E9SDT1-F1
#
_entry.id   AF-A0A0E9SDT1-F1
#
_cell.length_a   1.000
_cell.length_b   1.000
_cell.length_c   1.000
_cell.angle_alpha   90.00
_cell.angle_beta   90.00
_cell.angle_gamma   90.00
#
_symmetry.space_group_name_H-M   'P 1'
#
loop_
_entity.id
_entity.type
_entity.pdbx_description
1 polymer ?
#
loop_
_entity_poly.entity_id
_entity_poly.type
_entity_poly.pdbx_seq_one_letter_code
_entity_poly.pdbx_strand_id
1 'polypeptide(L)'
;MRSCVYNTTLNNAMPVRLQVGLYIVYLLDWLTVFRRDQILVLRLEDHASNRKYTMHRVFDFLSLGPLTEQKEAEITKSPSVQHQETS
;
A
#
# COMPACT_ATOMS: atom_id res chain seq x y z
N MET A 1 0.20 -4.25 23.70
CA MET A 1 0.51 -3.56 22.43
C MET A 1 -0.72 -2.97 21.75
N ARG A 2 -1.78 -3.74 21.44
CA ARG A 2 -3.00 -3.22 20.76
C ARG A 2 -3.62 -2.00 21.45
N SER A 3 -3.75 -2.04 22.78
CA SER A 3 -4.27 -0.92 23.58
C SER A 3 -3.46 0.38 23.40
N CYS A 4 -2.13 0.30 23.17
CA CYS A 4 -1.27 1.46 22.94
C CYS A 4 -1.45 2.09 21.55
N VAL A 5 -1.87 1.30 20.56
CA VAL A 5 -2.10 1.75 19.17
C VAL A 5 -3.43 2.49 19.06
N TYR A 6 -4.47 1.93 19.67
CA TYR A 6 -5.83 2.47 19.60
C TYR A 6 -6.11 3.57 20.62
N ASN A 7 -5.24 3.77 21.62
CA ASN A 7 -5.30 4.91 22.51
C ASN A 7 -4.61 6.12 21.86
N THR A 8 -5.41 7.03 21.31
CA THR A 8 -4.95 8.24 20.61
C THR A 8 -4.12 9.17 21.50
N THR A 9 -4.37 9.22 22.80
CA THR A 9 -3.59 10.03 23.74
C THR A 9 -2.16 9.51 23.89
N LEU A 10 -2.00 8.20 24.08
CA LEU A 10 -0.67 7.57 24.18
C LEU A 10 0.07 7.58 22.83
N ASN A 11 -0.66 7.41 21.73
CA ASN A 11 -0.11 7.42 20.39
C ASN A 11 0.47 8.79 19.99
N ASN A 12 -0.24 9.88 20.32
CA ASN A 12 0.22 11.25 20.06
C ASN A 12 1.34 11.71 21.00
N ALA A 13 1.47 11.09 22.18
CA ALA A 13 2.50 11.42 23.16
C ALA A 13 3.86 10.78 22.86
N MET A 14 3.93 9.81 21.93
CA MET A 14 5.15 9.11 21.59
C MET A 14 5.87 9.79 20.42
N PRO A 15 7.20 9.99 20.50
CA PRO A 15 7.99 10.65 19.46
C PRO A 15 8.11 9.82 18.17
N VAL A 16 7.69 8.55 18.20
CA VAL A 16 7.71 7.63 17.07
C VAL A 16 6.26 7.37 16.65
N ARG A 17 5.95 7.47 15.35
CA ARG A 17 4.64 7.11 14.77
C ARG A 17 4.43 5.59 14.86
N LEU A 18 4.11 5.09 16.04
CA LEU A 18 3.89 3.66 16.33
C LEU A 18 2.85 3.05 15.37
N GLN A 19 1.88 3.83 14.90
CA GLN A 19 0.91 3.40 13.88
C GLN A 19 1.56 2.91 12.58
N VAL A 20 2.67 3.53 12.17
CA VAL A 20 3.35 3.19 10.91
C VAL A 20 4.16 1.90 11.06
N GLY A 21 4.80 1.70 12.22
CA GLY A 21 5.63 0.51 12.49
C GLY A 21 4.83 -0.76 12.81
N LEU A 22 3.53 -0.64 13.09
CA LEU A 22 2.68 -1.75 13.53
C LEU A 22 1.80 -2.33 12.43
N TYR A 23 2.25 -2.22 11.16
CA TYR A 23 1.56 -2.83 10.02
C TYR A 23 1.29 -4.33 10.23
N ILE A 24 2.18 -5.04 10.94
CA ILE A 24 1.99 -6.44 11.29
C ILE A 24 0.76 -6.67 12.18
N VAL A 25 0.43 -5.76 13.10
CA VAL A 25 -0.76 -5.85 13.94
C VAL A 25 -2.02 -5.73 13.09
N TYR A 26 -2.04 -4.77 12.17
CA TYR A 26 -3.17 -4.60 11.25
C TYR A 26 -3.32 -5.77 10.29
N LEU A 27 -2.21 -6.30 9.75
CA LEU A 27 -2.24 -7.49 8.90
C LEU A 27 -2.77 -8.72 9.64
N LEU A 28 -2.32 -8.96 10.88
CA LEU A 28 -2.83 -10.05 11.70
C LEU A 28 -4.34 -9.91 11.92
N ASP A 29 -4.83 -8.68 12.13
CA ASP A 29 -6.25 -8.40 12.34
C ASP A 29 -7.05 -8.63 11.07
N TRP A 30 -6.56 -8.13 9.94
CA TRP A 30 -7.19 -8.36 8.65
C TRP A 30 -7.26 -9.84 8.31
N LEU A 31 -6.23 -10.62 8.65
CA LEU A 31 -6.22 -12.08 8.43
C LEU A 31 -7.22 -12.84 9.33
N THR A 32 -7.75 -12.24 10.39
CA THR A 32 -8.86 -12.84 11.17
C THR A 32 -10.20 -12.73 10.46
N VAL A 33 -10.34 -11.81 9.51
CA VAL A 33 -11.60 -11.49 8.81
C VAL A 33 -11.53 -11.89 7.33
N PHE A 34 -10.44 -11.55 6.67
CA PHE A 34 -10.18 -11.80 5.25
C PHE A 34 -9.23 -12.97 5.10
N ARG A 35 -9.46 -13.79 4.07
CA ARG A 35 -8.49 -14.82 3.71
C ARG A 35 -7.24 -14.17 3.14
N ARG A 36 -6.10 -14.84 3.27
CA ARG A 36 -4.81 -14.34 2.78
C ARG A 36 -4.81 -13.99 1.28
N ASP A 37 -5.55 -14.74 0.47
CA ASP A 37 -5.66 -14.53 -0.98
C ASP A 37 -6.52 -13.31 -1.35
N GLN A 38 -7.24 -12.72 -0.39
CA GLN A 38 -7.99 -11.47 -0.54
C GLN A 38 -7.17 -10.23 -0.13
N ILE A 39 -5.86 -10.38 0.08
CA ILE A 39 -4.96 -9.28 0.44
C ILE A 39 -3.78 -9.27 -0.53
N LEU A 40 -3.70 -8.23 -1.37
CA LEU A 40 -2.55 -7.99 -2.23
C LEU A 40 -1.51 -7.12 -1.52
N VAL A 41 -0.31 -7.65 -1.32
CA VAL A 41 0.84 -6.90 -0.79
C VAL A 41 1.77 -6.51 -1.95
N LEU A 42 2.03 -5.21 -2.09
CA LEU A 42 2.97 -4.65 -3.06
C LEU A 42 4.12 -3.95 -2.35
N ARG A 43 5.32 -4.12 -2.87
CA ARG A 43 6.52 -3.43 -2.40
C ARG A 43 6.66 -2.10 -3.12
N LEU A 44 7.06 -1.07 -2.39
CA LEU A 44 7.22 0.27 -2.96
C LEU A 44 8.37 0.30 -3.97
N GLU A 45 9.45 -0.44 -3.74
CA GLU A 45 10.60 -0.48 -4.65
C GLU A 45 10.24 -1.15 -5.99
N ASP A 46 9.42 -2.20 -5.94
CA ASP A 46 8.93 -2.89 -7.15
C ASP A 46 7.96 -1.98 -7.93
N HIS A 47 7.17 -1.16 -7.23
CA HIS A 47 6.28 -0.18 -7.87
C HIS A 47 7.05 0.97 -8.52
N ALA A 48 8.08 1.49 -7.84
CA ALA A 48 8.93 2.56 -8.37
C ALA A 48 9.76 2.08 -9.57
N SER A 49 10.33 0.88 -9.50
CA SER A 49 11.14 0.30 -10.59
C SER A 49 10.31 -0.19 -11.77
N ASN A 50 9.10 -0.71 -11.53
CA ASN A 50 8.21 -1.19 -12.59
C ASN A 50 6.73 -0.98 -12.25
N ARG A 51 6.28 0.26 -12.47
CA ARG A 51 4.89 0.69 -12.24
C ARG A 51 3.88 -0.05 -13.11
N LYS A 52 4.25 -0.38 -14.35
CA LYS A 52 3.42 -1.19 -15.27
C LYS A 52 3.10 -2.54 -14.65
N TYR A 53 4.14 -3.30 -14.29
CA TYR A 53 4.00 -4.64 -13.73
C TYR A 53 3.14 -4.66 -12.46
N THR A 54 3.38 -3.72 -11.54
CA THR A 54 2.62 -3.65 -10.30
C THR A 54 1.16 -3.26 -10.53
N MET A 55 0.85 -2.40 -11.51
CA MET A 55 -0.53 -2.06 -11.86
C MET A 55 -1.27 -3.22 -12.54
N HIS A 56 -0.61 -4.02 -13.39
CA HIS A 56 -1.21 -5.25 -13.90
C HIS A 56 -1.60 -6.21 -12.76
N ARG A 57 -0.73 -6.39 -11.76
CA ARG A 57 -1.04 -7.21 -10.58
C ARG A 57 -2.26 -6.70 -9.80
N VAL A 58 -2.46 -5.38 -9.72
CA VAL A 58 -3.66 -4.79 -9.10
C VAL A 58 -4.91 -5.11 -9.91
N PHE A 59 -4.86 -4.96 -11.24
CA PHE A 59 -5.99 -5.25 -12.13
C PHE A 59 -6.39 -6.72 -12.08
N ASP A 60 -5.40 -7.62 -12.11
CA ASP A 60 -5.62 -9.06 -12.01
C ASP A 60 -6.24 -9.44 -10.66
N PHE A 61 -5.70 -8.90 -9.56
CA PHE A 61 -6.21 -9.14 -8.21
C PHE A 61 -7.65 -8.65 -8.01
N LEU A 62 -7.98 -7.47 -8.56
CA LEU A 62 -9.33 -6.90 -8.50
C LEU A 62 -10.28 -7.47 -9.57
N SER A 63 -9.80 -8.38 -10.43
CA SER A 63 -10.56 -8.96 -11.54
C SER A 63 -11.18 -7.92 -12.49
N LEU A 64 -10.44 -6.83 -12.79
CA LEU A 64 -10.91 -5.71 -13.61
C LEU A 64 -10.75 -5.91 -15.13
N GLY A 65 -10.28 -7.09 -15.54
CA GLY A 65 -9.89 -7.37 -16.93
C GLY A 65 -8.50 -6.78 -17.27
N PRO A 66 -8.03 -6.96 -18.52
CA PRO A 66 -6.69 -6.53 -18.92
C PRO A 66 -6.55 -5.01 -18.92
N LEU A 67 -5.46 -4.52 -18.34
CA LEU A 67 -5.09 -3.11 -18.41
C LEU A 67 -4.62 -2.79 -19.85
N THR A 68 -5.36 -1.93 -20.54
CA THR A 68 -5.02 -1.47 -21.90
C THR A 68 -3.89 -0.46 -21.86
N GLU A 69 -3.09 -0.39 -22.93
CA GLU A 69 -1.96 0.55 -23.02
C GLU A 69 -2.37 2.02 -22.84
N GLN A 70 -3.57 2.39 -23.29
CA GLN A 70 -4.12 3.73 -23.12
C GLN A 70 -4.37 4.06 -21.64
N LYS A 71 -5.07 3.17 -20.92
CA LYS A 71 -5.32 3.32 -19.48
C LYS A 71 -4.02 3.26 -18.67
N GLU A 72 -3.09 2.40 -19.09
CA GLU A 72 -1.77 2.30 -18.48
C GLU A 72 -1.00 3.62 -18.59
N ALA A 73 -1.01 4.26 -19.77
CA ALA A 73 -0.38 5.55 -19.99
C ALA A 73 -1.04 6.66 -19.14
N GLU A 74 -2.35 6.64 -18.95
CA GLU A 74 -3.08 7.58 -18.09
C GLU A 74 -2.71 7.42 -16.61
N ILE A 75 -2.72 6.19 -16.09
CA ILE A 75 -2.36 5.89 -14.69
C ILE A 75 -0.90 6.28 -14.40
N THR A 76 -0.02 6.09 -15.39
CA THR A 76 1.41 6.39 -15.29
C THR A 76 1.71 7.89 -15.38
N LYS A 77 0.81 8.69 -15.96
CA LYS A 77 0.93 10.16 -16.08
C LYS A 77 0.58 10.92 -14.79
N SER A 78 -0.13 10.31 -13.85
CA SER A 78 -0.49 10.99 -12.58
C SER A 78 0.76 11.38 -11.78
N PRO A 79 0.81 12.61 -11.21
CA PRO A 79 2.03 13.29 -10.75
C PRO A 79 2.60 12.77 -9.40
N SER A 80 2.34 11.53 -9.00
CA SER A 80 2.78 11.00 -7.69
C SER A 80 4.29 10.74 -7.58
N VAL A 81 5.11 11.16 -8.55
CA VAL A 81 6.57 10.96 -8.60
C VAL A 81 7.38 12.26 -8.41
N GLN A 82 6.76 13.41 -8.15
CA GLN A 82 7.49 14.68 -7.98
C GLN A 82 8.29 14.84 -6.66
N HIS A 83 8.57 13.78 -5.91
CA HIS A 83 9.42 13.86 -4.71
C HIS A 83 10.81 13.23 -4.84
N GLN A 84 11.23 12.75 -6.02
CA GLN A 84 12.54 12.10 -6.16
C GLN A 84 13.47 12.60 -7.27
N GLU A 85 13.10 13.65 -8.01
CA GLU A 85 13.96 14.22 -9.08
C GLU A 85 14.47 15.64 -8.81
N THR A 86 14.41 16.12 -7.57
CA THR A 86 15.15 17.34 -7.16
C THR A 86 16.13 17.02 -6.04
N SER A 87 17.30 16.52 -6.40
CA SER A 87 18.52 16.64 -5.60
C SER A 87 19.73 16.73 -6.50
#